data_AF-X1H6E2-F1
#
_entry.id   AF-X1H6E2-F1
#
_cell.length_a   1.000
_cell.length_b   1.000
_cell.length_c   1.000
_cell.angle_alpha   90.00
_cell.angle_beta   90.00
_cell.angle_gamma   90.00
#
_symmetry.space_group_name_H-M   'P 1'
#
loop_
_entity.id
_entity.type
_entity.pdbx_description
1 polymer ?
#
loop_
_entity_poly.entity_id
_entity_poly.type
_entity_poly.pdbx_seq_one_letter_code
_entity_poly.pdbx_strand_id
1 'polypeptide(L)'
;MLLRDTELKEIINVSSLPIFQKTAAYPIIISFKKITNTGNAILIKKFESMKDFKYLQNEKITELPQDSIRNLPSSVIPISPDISLVNFLYTNFKPMIQVIKGLKIIYRPFGFIKWAEHFKNISKNKTSNKDLILLGTGNVGKYYINFKKHIKIAKINHEISYFSFPSEQKAVWDNLNSEKIIFREIAKDITCVYDPGIYVNLTGLYFLRVPSFKTNDYFCLLSIMNSDIINSVFKALYGTLHMSGGYLRYNGSFIKKLPMPDVFPISLAYLGKINQFLSQLRFELLQEPNDEIKLLEIEKLLNFYQNLTNSLVAQLYLQFRPYNELNKLLNSPNSMPNIKIKNFKCRFDLPKYLIYLKGELKENLNQINNSFNILYDNSKLVDQINKGLVYKF
;
A
#
# COMPACT_ATOMS: atom_id res chain seq x y z
N MET A 1 21.83 -18.25 -13.35
CA MET A 1 23.15 -18.18 -14.01
C MET A 1 24.08 -17.26 -13.23
N LEU A 2 23.80 -15.94 -13.18
CA LEU A 2 24.69 -14.99 -12.48
C LEU A 2 24.99 -15.38 -11.01
N LEU A 3 23.99 -15.58 -10.15
CA LEU A 3 24.21 -15.93 -8.73
C LEU A 3 24.68 -17.38 -8.47
N ARG A 4 24.74 -18.23 -9.50
CA ARG A 4 25.14 -19.65 -9.37
C ARG A 4 26.61 -19.84 -9.71
N ASP A 5 27.05 -19.21 -10.79
CA ASP A 5 28.33 -19.51 -11.43
C ASP A 5 29.32 -18.33 -11.33
N THR A 6 28.98 -17.32 -10.54
CA THR A 6 29.80 -16.12 -10.36
C THR A 6 29.84 -15.63 -8.92
N GLU A 7 30.93 -14.95 -8.60
CA GLU A 7 31.14 -14.18 -7.39
C GLU A 7 30.94 -12.69 -7.73
N LEU A 8 29.85 -12.10 -7.26
CA LEU A 8 29.50 -10.69 -7.48
C LEU A 8 30.35 -9.80 -6.57
N LYS A 9 31.25 -9.00 -7.14
CA LYS A 9 32.13 -8.13 -6.35
C LYS A 9 31.48 -6.80 -6.03
N GLU A 10 30.87 -6.18 -7.02
CA GLU A 10 30.40 -4.81 -6.90
C GLU A 10 29.18 -4.58 -7.79
N ILE A 11 28.24 -3.78 -7.28
CA ILE A 11 27.10 -3.25 -8.02
C ILE A 11 27.10 -1.74 -7.85
N ILE A 12 27.31 -1.01 -8.93
CA ILE A 12 27.24 0.45 -8.94
C ILE A 12 25.91 0.89 -9.52
N ASN A 13 25.10 1.53 -8.67
CA ASN A 13 23.81 2.08 -9.04
C ASN A 13 23.92 3.55 -9.43
N VAL A 14 23.81 3.79 -10.74
CA VAL A 14 23.76 5.12 -11.33
C VAL A 14 22.42 5.40 -12.00
N SER A 15 21.38 4.62 -11.66
CA SER A 15 20.06 4.70 -12.27
C SER A 15 19.34 6.03 -12.03
N SER A 16 19.70 6.76 -10.98
CA SER A 16 19.15 8.09 -10.67
C SER A 16 19.95 9.24 -11.31
N LEU A 17 21.09 8.94 -11.94
CA LEU A 17 21.95 9.98 -12.53
C LEU A 17 21.52 10.29 -13.97
N PRO A 18 21.58 11.56 -14.41
CA PRO A 18 21.20 11.97 -15.77
C PRO A 18 22.29 11.62 -16.80
N ILE A 19 22.78 10.38 -16.80
CA ILE A 19 23.82 9.89 -17.73
C ILE A 19 23.27 9.89 -19.17
N PHE A 20 22.03 9.43 -19.35
CA PHE A 20 21.37 9.35 -20.65
C PHE A 20 20.19 10.34 -20.72
N GLN A 21 20.48 11.63 -20.84
CA GLN A 21 19.47 12.70 -20.75
C GLN A 21 18.26 12.55 -21.69
N LYS A 22 18.42 11.87 -22.82
CA LYS A 22 17.37 11.68 -23.84
C LYS A 22 16.68 10.32 -23.79
N THR A 23 17.06 9.43 -22.87
CA THR A 23 16.52 8.06 -22.79
C THR A 23 16.13 7.74 -21.35
N ALA A 24 14.95 7.16 -21.15
CA ALA A 24 14.56 6.60 -19.86
C ALA A 24 15.33 5.29 -19.61
N ALA A 25 16.57 5.41 -19.16
CA ALA A 25 17.47 4.30 -18.86
C ALA A 25 17.84 4.29 -17.38
N TYR A 26 17.98 3.08 -16.81
CA TYR A 26 18.32 2.86 -15.40
C TYR A 26 19.63 2.08 -15.31
N PRO A 27 20.76 2.69 -15.67
CA PRO A 27 22.04 1.99 -15.74
C PRO A 27 22.48 1.47 -14.37
N ILE A 28 22.95 0.23 -14.37
CA ILE A 28 23.60 -0.44 -13.25
C ILE A 28 24.86 -1.10 -13.82
N ILE A 29 26.00 -0.92 -13.14
CA ILE A 29 27.25 -1.59 -13.49
C ILE A 29 27.43 -2.75 -12.50
N ILE A 30 27.74 -3.94 -13.01
CA ILE A 30 27.94 -5.14 -12.19
C ILE A 30 29.32 -5.69 -12.48
N SER A 31 30.15 -5.79 -11.45
CA SER A 31 31.47 -6.41 -11.49
C SER A 31 31.39 -7.80 -10.86
N PHE A 32 31.83 -8.82 -11.58
CA PHE A 32 31.79 -10.20 -11.09
C PHE A 32 32.97 -11.04 -11.58
N LYS A 33 33.29 -12.10 -10.85
CA LYS A 33 34.31 -13.09 -11.21
C LYS A 33 33.64 -14.43 -11.50
N LYS A 34 34.04 -15.10 -12.58
CA LYS A 34 33.52 -16.44 -12.94
C LYS A 34 34.18 -17.52 -12.07
N ILE A 35 33.76 -17.59 -10.81
CA ILE A 35 34.15 -18.62 -9.84
C ILE A 35 32.91 -18.93 -8.99
N THR A 36 32.74 -20.19 -8.59
CA THR A 36 31.77 -20.60 -7.58
C THR A 36 32.32 -20.32 -6.19
N ASN A 37 31.93 -19.20 -5.58
CA ASN A 37 32.18 -18.92 -4.17
C ASN A 37 30.86 -18.54 -3.49
N THR A 38 30.53 -19.21 -2.39
CA THR A 38 29.26 -19.01 -1.65
C THR A 38 29.40 -17.95 -0.54
N GLY A 39 30.60 -17.76 0.02
CA GLY A 39 30.83 -16.86 1.16
C GLY A 39 31.11 -15.39 0.82
N ASN A 40 30.78 -14.91 -0.38
CA ASN A 40 31.18 -13.59 -0.84
C ASN A 40 30.20 -12.48 -0.41
N ALA A 41 30.76 -11.29 -0.15
CA ALA A 41 30.00 -10.07 0.08
C ALA A 41 30.06 -9.16 -1.15
N ILE A 42 28.91 -8.56 -1.47
CA ILE A 42 28.73 -7.67 -2.62
C ILE A 42 28.77 -6.24 -2.11
N LEU A 43 29.63 -5.41 -2.70
CA LEU A 43 29.65 -3.98 -2.45
C LEU A 43 28.65 -3.27 -3.35
N ILE A 44 27.65 -2.64 -2.75
CA ILE A 44 26.65 -1.85 -3.47
C ILE A 44 26.97 -0.38 -3.29
N LYS A 45 27.25 0.30 -4.39
CA LYS A 45 27.60 1.73 -4.41
C LYS A 45 26.49 2.54 -5.05
N LYS A 46 26.16 3.67 -4.42
CA LYS A 46 25.22 4.65 -4.96
C LYS A 46 25.81 6.05 -4.90
N PHE A 47 25.55 6.81 -5.95
CA PHE A 47 25.97 8.20 -6.09
C PHE A 47 24.76 9.12 -6.18
N GLU A 48 24.82 10.27 -5.52
CA GLU A 48 23.72 11.25 -5.52
C GLU A 48 23.82 12.24 -6.69
N SER A 49 25.03 12.49 -7.19
CA SER A 49 25.26 13.39 -8.31
C SER A 49 26.25 12.85 -9.34
N MET A 50 26.23 13.43 -10.55
CA MET A 50 27.24 13.15 -11.57
C MET A 50 28.65 13.54 -11.13
N LYS A 51 28.77 14.55 -10.25
CA LYS A 51 30.06 14.97 -9.70
C LYS A 51 30.63 13.87 -8.80
N ASP A 52 29.80 13.39 -7.87
CA ASP A 52 30.16 12.31 -6.95
C ASP A 52 30.59 11.06 -7.71
N PHE A 53 29.84 10.68 -8.75
CA PHE A 53 30.20 9.53 -9.59
C PHE A 53 31.50 9.74 -10.39
N LYS A 54 31.70 10.93 -10.99
CA LYS A 54 32.88 11.23 -11.80
C LYS A 54 34.18 11.23 -10.98
N TYR A 55 34.11 11.70 -9.74
CA TYR A 55 35.27 11.79 -8.85
C TYR A 55 35.34 10.65 -7.82
N LEU A 56 34.39 9.71 -7.85
CA LEU A 56 34.24 8.63 -6.88
C LEU A 56 34.24 9.13 -5.43
N GLN A 57 33.47 10.19 -5.17
CA GLN A 57 33.34 10.84 -3.86
C GLN A 57 31.92 10.63 -3.32
N ASN A 58 31.77 10.71 -1.99
CA ASN A 58 30.47 10.66 -1.29
C ASN A 58 29.61 9.43 -1.66
N GLU A 59 30.24 8.30 -1.99
CA GLU A 59 29.51 7.08 -2.28
C GLU A 59 28.84 6.52 -1.04
N LYS A 60 27.56 6.16 -1.18
CA LYS A 60 26.89 5.33 -0.17
C LYS A 60 27.22 3.89 -0.49
N ILE A 61 27.98 3.25 0.40
CA ILE A 61 28.36 1.85 0.29
C ILE A 61 27.47 1.02 1.20
N THR A 62 26.95 -0.09 0.68
CA THR A 62 26.25 -1.11 1.46
C THR A 62 26.83 -2.46 1.12
N GLU A 63 27.13 -3.26 2.14
CA GLU A 63 27.65 -4.61 1.98
C GLU A 63 26.50 -5.62 2.11
N LEU A 64 26.43 -6.57 1.17
CA LEU A 64 25.37 -7.57 1.10
C LEU A 64 25.97 -8.98 0.93
N PRO A 65 25.74 -9.92 1.86
CA PRO A 65 26.11 -11.32 1.64
C PRO A 65 25.39 -11.88 0.41
N GLN A 66 26.15 -12.37 -0.58
CA GLN A 66 25.57 -12.85 -1.85
C GLN A 66 24.57 -13.98 -1.65
N ASP A 67 24.84 -14.89 -0.70
CA ASP A 67 23.95 -16.01 -0.39
C ASP A 67 22.57 -15.55 0.12
N SER A 68 22.46 -14.37 0.74
CA SER A 68 21.17 -13.87 1.23
C SER A 68 20.22 -13.51 0.07
N ILE A 69 20.74 -13.19 -1.12
CA ILE A 69 19.92 -12.89 -2.31
C ILE A 69 19.09 -14.10 -2.73
N ARG A 70 19.56 -15.32 -2.47
CA ARG A 70 18.83 -16.54 -2.83
C ARG A 70 17.50 -16.66 -2.10
N ASN A 71 17.40 -16.05 -0.92
CA ASN A 71 16.18 -16.02 -0.11
C ASN A 71 15.21 -14.91 -0.54
N LEU A 72 15.65 -13.99 -1.41
CA LEU A 72 14.85 -12.87 -1.88
C LEU A 72 13.96 -13.26 -3.07
N PRO A 73 12.80 -12.60 -3.23
CA PRO A 73 11.81 -12.96 -4.24
C PRO A 73 12.40 -12.83 -5.64
N SER A 74 12.41 -13.92 -6.39
CA SER A 74 13.01 -13.99 -7.74
C SER A 74 14.48 -13.54 -7.78
N SER A 75 15.20 -13.70 -6.67
CA SER A 75 16.62 -13.36 -6.56
C SER A 75 16.92 -11.91 -6.93
N VAL A 76 15.99 -11.01 -6.62
CA VAL A 76 16.17 -9.56 -6.74
C VAL A 76 17.31 -9.13 -5.84
N ILE A 77 18.23 -8.33 -6.39
CA ILE A 77 19.33 -7.75 -5.62
C ILE A 77 18.87 -6.37 -5.10
N PRO A 78 18.63 -6.21 -3.79
CA PRO A 78 18.24 -4.94 -3.22
C PRO A 78 19.40 -3.96 -3.33
N ILE A 79 19.11 -2.74 -3.78
CA ILE A 79 20.12 -1.69 -4.03
C ILE A 79 19.91 -0.51 -3.06
N SER A 80 19.35 -0.81 -1.89
CA SER A 80 18.88 0.13 -0.87
C SER A 80 19.44 -0.28 0.50
N PRO A 81 19.66 0.67 1.43
CA PRO A 81 20.32 0.38 2.71
C PRO A 81 19.61 -0.63 3.64
N ASP A 82 18.28 -0.82 3.55
CA ASP A 82 17.52 -1.64 4.52
C ASP A 82 17.52 -3.14 4.27
N ILE A 83 18.64 -3.67 3.80
CA ILE A 83 18.81 -5.08 3.48
C ILE A 83 18.59 -5.98 4.70
N SER A 84 19.05 -5.54 5.88
CA SER A 84 18.90 -6.31 7.12
C SER A 84 17.43 -6.56 7.45
N LEU A 85 16.59 -5.55 7.30
CA LEU A 85 15.14 -5.68 7.48
C LEU A 85 14.56 -6.65 6.46
N VAL A 86 14.88 -6.47 5.18
CA VAL A 86 14.36 -7.34 4.10
C VAL A 86 14.76 -8.79 4.36
N ASN A 87 16.04 -9.07 4.64
CA ASN A 87 16.52 -10.40 4.95
C ASN A 87 15.82 -11.01 6.16
N PHE A 88 15.67 -10.24 7.25
CA PHE A 88 14.93 -10.69 8.43
C PHE A 88 13.51 -11.11 8.06
N LEU A 89 12.79 -10.27 7.31
CA LEU A 89 11.40 -10.55 6.96
C LEU A 89 11.25 -11.75 6.03
N TYR A 90 12.08 -11.92 5.01
CA TYR A 90 12.00 -13.09 4.14
C TYR A 90 12.54 -14.39 4.76
N THR A 91 13.29 -14.30 5.86
CA THR A 91 13.69 -15.47 6.66
C THR A 91 12.54 -15.95 7.55
N ASN A 92 11.74 -15.02 8.08
CA ASN A 92 10.71 -15.32 9.08
C ASN A 92 9.28 -15.40 8.52
N PHE A 93 9.03 -14.82 7.35
CA PHE A 93 7.70 -14.70 6.76
C PHE A 93 7.69 -15.20 5.32
N LYS A 94 6.56 -15.79 4.93
CA LYS A 94 6.35 -16.28 3.57
C LYS A 94 5.78 -15.17 2.68
N PRO A 95 5.99 -15.26 1.35
CA PRO A 95 5.31 -14.39 0.39
C PRO A 95 3.79 -14.43 0.54
N MET A 96 3.13 -13.28 0.37
CA MET A 96 1.67 -13.10 0.47
C MET A 96 0.88 -14.15 -0.32
N ILE A 97 1.30 -14.51 -1.53
CA ILE A 97 0.63 -15.52 -2.37
C ILE A 97 0.65 -16.93 -1.76
N GLN A 98 1.61 -17.23 -0.89
CA GLN A 98 1.71 -18.52 -0.20
C GLN A 98 0.88 -18.55 1.08
N VAL A 99 0.80 -17.41 1.78
CA VAL A 99 0.04 -17.26 3.03
C VAL A 99 -1.47 -17.16 2.75
N ILE A 100 -1.84 -16.28 1.82
CA ILE A 100 -3.25 -15.97 1.52
C ILE A 100 -3.75 -16.87 0.39
N LYS A 101 -4.32 -18.02 0.76
CA LYS A 101 -4.92 -18.97 -0.20
C LYS A 101 -6.04 -18.32 -1.00
N GLY A 102 -6.02 -18.50 -2.32
CA GLY A 102 -7.04 -17.95 -3.22
C GLY A 102 -6.90 -16.45 -3.50
N LEU A 103 -5.76 -15.82 -3.17
CA LEU A 103 -5.42 -14.44 -3.53
C LEU A 103 -5.53 -14.22 -5.05
N LYS A 104 -6.42 -13.31 -5.44
CA LYS A 104 -6.57 -12.83 -6.81
C LYS A 104 -6.10 -11.39 -6.89
N ILE A 105 -5.21 -11.11 -7.84
CA ILE A 105 -4.85 -9.75 -8.23
C ILE A 105 -5.42 -9.49 -9.62
N ILE A 106 -6.37 -8.56 -9.69
CA ILE A 106 -7.09 -8.19 -10.90
C ILE A 106 -6.51 -6.89 -11.43
N TYR A 107 -6.11 -6.87 -12.69
CA TYR A 107 -5.59 -5.70 -13.37
C TYR A 107 -6.17 -5.65 -14.78
N ARG A 108 -6.59 -4.47 -15.22
CA ARG A 108 -7.26 -4.26 -16.52
C ARG A 108 -8.33 -5.32 -16.76
N PRO A 109 -9.40 -5.34 -15.94
CA PRO A 109 -10.39 -6.40 -15.94
C PRO A 109 -11.04 -6.64 -17.32
N PHE A 110 -11.12 -5.61 -18.16
CA PHE A 110 -11.71 -5.65 -19.49
C PHE A 110 -10.65 -5.77 -20.62
N GLY A 111 -9.52 -6.40 -20.34
CA GLY A 111 -8.48 -6.73 -21.32
C GLY A 111 -7.30 -5.76 -21.38
N PHE A 112 -6.13 -6.27 -21.79
CA PHE A 112 -4.88 -5.51 -21.76
C PHE A 112 -4.74 -4.46 -22.87
N ILE A 113 -5.26 -4.76 -24.07
CA ILE A 113 -5.09 -3.95 -25.29
C ILE A 113 -6.39 -3.21 -25.64
N LYS A 114 -7.54 -3.88 -25.53
CA LYS A 114 -8.85 -3.38 -25.97
C LYS A 114 -9.67 -2.69 -24.87
N TRP A 115 -9.07 -2.34 -23.74
CA TRP A 115 -9.79 -1.71 -22.62
C TRP A 115 -10.50 -0.40 -23.03
N ALA A 116 -10.00 0.31 -24.05
CA ALA A 116 -10.60 1.55 -24.55
C ALA A 116 -11.96 1.33 -25.24
N GLU A 117 -12.22 0.14 -25.80
CA GLU A 117 -13.53 -0.20 -26.39
C GLU A 117 -14.66 -0.17 -25.34
N HIS A 118 -14.30 -0.26 -24.06
CA HIS A 118 -15.23 -0.22 -22.94
C HIS A 118 -15.58 1.20 -22.47
N PHE A 119 -15.05 2.25 -23.10
CA PHE A 119 -15.51 3.62 -22.83
C PHE A 119 -17.01 3.81 -23.10
N LYS A 120 -17.59 3.02 -24.01
CA LYS A 120 -19.03 3.00 -24.28
C LYS A 120 -19.90 2.62 -23.07
N ASN A 121 -19.31 1.97 -22.06
CA ASN A 121 -20.00 1.56 -20.84
C ASN A 121 -19.97 2.65 -19.75
N ILE A 122 -19.30 3.77 -19.99
CA ILE A 122 -19.28 4.90 -19.06
C ILE A 122 -20.56 5.71 -19.24
N SER A 123 -21.29 5.91 -18.14
CA SER A 123 -22.53 6.68 -18.14
C SER A 123 -22.59 7.63 -16.94
N LYS A 124 -23.13 8.83 -17.15
CA LYS A 124 -23.44 9.76 -16.06
C LYS A 124 -24.61 9.27 -15.20
N ASN A 125 -25.51 8.47 -15.79
CA ASN A 125 -26.71 7.96 -15.14
C ASN A 125 -26.58 6.47 -14.87
N LYS A 126 -27.14 6.04 -13.74
CA LYS A 126 -27.31 4.63 -13.41
C LYS A 126 -28.18 3.95 -14.45
N THR A 127 -27.71 2.83 -14.97
CA THR A 127 -28.44 1.96 -15.90
C THR A 127 -28.98 0.71 -15.22
N SER A 128 -28.33 0.24 -14.16
CA SER A 128 -28.79 -0.90 -13.35
C SER A 128 -28.29 -0.84 -11.91
N ASN A 129 -28.91 -1.63 -11.03
CA ASN A 129 -28.42 -1.86 -9.66
C ASN A 129 -27.11 -2.67 -9.61
N LYS A 130 -26.64 -3.23 -10.74
CA LYS A 130 -25.38 -3.96 -10.85
C LYS A 130 -24.21 -3.08 -11.30
N ASP A 131 -24.48 -1.83 -11.66
CA ASP A 131 -23.47 -0.89 -12.11
C ASP A 131 -22.43 -0.64 -11.01
N LEU A 132 -21.21 -0.33 -11.44
CA LEU A 132 -20.11 0.03 -10.55
C LEU A 132 -19.70 1.48 -10.81
N ILE A 133 -18.90 2.05 -9.92
CA ILE A 133 -18.38 3.40 -10.03
C ILE A 133 -16.98 3.34 -10.62
N LEU A 134 -16.77 4.04 -11.74
CA LEU A 134 -15.47 4.07 -12.40
C LEU A 134 -14.50 4.96 -11.61
N LEU A 135 -13.33 4.42 -11.28
CA LEU A 135 -12.20 5.16 -10.69
C LEU A 135 -10.98 5.14 -11.61
N GLY A 136 -10.19 6.21 -11.54
CA GLY A 136 -8.82 6.28 -12.07
C GLY A 136 -7.78 6.25 -10.96
N THR A 137 -6.49 6.12 -11.33
CA THR A 137 -5.38 6.07 -10.37
C THR A 137 -5.33 7.26 -9.42
N GLY A 138 -5.64 8.46 -9.92
CA GLY A 138 -5.64 9.69 -9.13
C GLY A 138 -6.79 9.79 -8.12
N ASN A 139 -7.81 8.95 -8.23
CA ASN A 139 -8.93 8.93 -7.30
C ASN A 139 -8.62 8.16 -6.01
N VAL A 140 -7.63 7.26 -6.03
CA VAL A 140 -7.31 6.45 -4.85
C VAL A 140 -6.22 7.15 -4.04
N GLY A 141 -6.53 7.45 -2.79
CA GLY A 141 -5.62 7.91 -1.76
C GLY A 141 -5.36 6.85 -0.71
N LYS A 142 -4.40 7.10 0.19
CA LYS A 142 -4.07 6.18 1.28
C LYS A 142 -5.24 6.20 2.25
N TYR A 143 -6.04 5.13 2.25
CA TYR A 143 -7.30 4.99 3.01
C TYR A 143 -8.48 5.89 2.58
N TYR A 144 -8.47 6.53 1.41
CA TYR A 144 -9.60 7.38 0.98
C TYR A 144 -9.80 7.38 -0.54
N ILE A 145 -10.99 7.80 -0.98
CA ILE A 145 -11.34 8.05 -2.37
C ILE A 145 -11.55 9.55 -2.59
N ASN A 146 -10.79 10.12 -3.53
CA ASN A 146 -10.95 11.47 -4.03
C ASN A 146 -12.01 11.50 -5.13
N PHE A 147 -13.24 11.86 -4.74
CA PHE A 147 -14.36 11.94 -5.67
C PHE A 147 -14.32 13.14 -6.64
N LYS A 148 -13.53 14.17 -6.33
CA LYS A 148 -13.42 15.39 -7.15
C LYS A 148 -12.35 15.31 -8.22
N LYS A 149 -11.45 14.30 -8.16
CA LYS A 149 -10.39 14.14 -9.16
C LYS A 149 -10.97 13.58 -10.46
N HIS A 150 -10.78 14.29 -11.56
CA HIS A 150 -11.13 13.75 -12.87
C HIS A 150 -10.22 12.56 -13.26
N ILE A 151 -10.81 11.63 -13.99
CA ILE A 151 -10.20 10.44 -14.55
C ILE A 151 -9.63 10.80 -15.92
N LYS A 152 -8.30 10.78 -16.03
CA LYS A 152 -7.61 11.00 -17.31
C LYS A 152 -7.08 9.67 -17.84
N ILE A 153 -7.67 9.18 -18.93
CA ILE A 153 -7.28 7.92 -19.58
C ILE A 153 -7.19 8.17 -21.10
N ALA A 154 -6.08 7.79 -21.73
CA ALA A 154 -5.82 8.02 -23.17
C ALA A 154 -6.13 9.45 -23.65
N LYS A 155 -5.72 10.46 -22.86
CA LYS A 155 -5.98 11.90 -23.10
C LYS A 155 -7.45 12.33 -23.02
N ILE A 156 -8.37 11.40 -22.79
CA ILE A 156 -9.78 11.70 -22.51
C ILE A 156 -9.93 11.98 -21.02
N ASN A 157 -10.73 12.99 -20.70
CA ASN A 157 -10.99 13.43 -19.34
C ASN A 157 -12.46 13.13 -18.98
N HIS A 158 -12.66 12.37 -17.90
CA HIS A 158 -13.99 12.01 -17.42
C HIS A 158 -14.13 12.42 -15.95
N GLU A 159 -15.33 12.82 -15.56
CA GLU A 159 -15.70 12.81 -14.14
C GLU A 159 -15.90 11.36 -13.68
N ILE A 160 -15.82 11.13 -12.38
CA ILE A 160 -16.23 9.83 -11.81
C ILE A 160 -17.70 9.60 -12.18
N SER A 161 -17.95 8.45 -12.79
CA SER A 161 -19.22 8.13 -13.44
C SER A 161 -19.61 6.69 -13.13
N TYR A 162 -20.86 6.32 -13.46
CA TYR A 162 -21.25 4.92 -13.48
C TYR A 162 -20.54 4.18 -14.61
N PHE A 163 -20.32 2.89 -14.39
CA PHE A 163 -19.85 1.94 -15.36
C PHE A 163 -20.89 0.84 -15.47
N SER A 164 -21.59 0.82 -16.60
CA SER A 164 -22.70 -0.09 -16.88
C SER A 164 -22.22 -1.53 -16.94
N PHE A 165 -22.99 -2.43 -16.34
CA PHE A 165 -22.70 -3.87 -16.31
C PHE A 165 -22.65 -4.50 -17.73
N PRO A 166 -21.48 -4.95 -18.21
CA PRO A 166 -21.36 -5.68 -19.46
C PRO A 166 -21.71 -7.15 -19.20
N SER A 167 -22.93 -7.54 -19.58
CA SER A 167 -23.48 -8.88 -19.31
C SER A 167 -22.58 -10.03 -19.82
N GLU A 168 -21.87 -9.79 -20.92
CA GLU A 168 -20.94 -10.71 -21.56
C GLU A 168 -19.66 -10.96 -20.73
N GLN A 169 -19.39 -10.14 -19.70
CA GLN A 169 -18.23 -10.27 -18.81
C GLN A 169 -18.62 -10.56 -17.35
N LYS A 170 -19.73 -11.27 -17.14
CA LYS A 170 -20.26 -11.61 -15.82
C LYS A 170 -19.21 -12.16 -14.84
N ALA A 171 -18.35 -13.09 -15.27
CA ALA A 171 -17.35 -13.68 -14.39
C ALA A 171 -16.30 -12.67 -13.88
N VAL A 172 -15.86 -11.73 -14.72
CA VAL A 172 -14.98 -10.63 -14.32
C VAL A 172 -15.73 -9.70 -13.37
N TRP A 173 -16.97 -9.38 -13.71
CA TRP A 173 -17.82 -8.50 -12.93
C TRP A 173 -18.10 -9.01 -11.53
N ASP A 174 -18.37 -10.30 -11.36
CA ASP A 174 -18.62 -10.91 -10.05
C ASP A 174 -17.42 -10.79 -9.12
N ASN A 175 -16.19 -10.81 -9.66
CA ASN A 175 -14.99 -10.54 -8.87
C ASN A 175 -14.87 -9.05 -8.51
N LEU A 176 -15.25 -8.15 -9.41
CA LEU A 176 -15.24 -6.70 -9.16
C LEU A 176 -16.36 -6.27 -8.20
N ASN A 177 -17.53 -6.88 -8.25
CA ASN A 177 -18.67 -6.55 -7.41
C ASN A 177 -18.60 -7.26 -6.02
N SER A 178 -17.39 -7.54 -5.54
CA SER A 178 -17.13 -8.16 -4.24
C SER A 178 -16.14 -7.33 -3.43
N GLU A 179 -16.13 -7.52 -2.11
CA GLU A 179 -15.18 -6.85 -1.23
C GLU A 179 -13.74 -7.10 -1.70
N LYS A 180 -12.95 -6.02 -1.73
CA LYS A 180 -11.58 -6.04 -2.21
C LYS A 180 -10.78 -4.85 -1.67
N ILE A 181 -9.47 -4.91 -1.83
CA ILE A 181 -8.58 -3.75 -1.64
C ILE A 181 -8.20 -3.21 -3.01
N ILE A 182 -8.28 -1.90 -3.19
CA ILE A 182 -7.78 -1.21 -4.37
C ILE A 182 -6.40 -0.67 -4.06
N PHE A 183 -5.43 -0.86 -4.95
CA PHE A 183 -4.14 -0.17 -4.86
C PHE A 183 -3.71 0.43 -6.18
N ARG A 184 -2.92 1.52 -6.08
CA ARG A 184 -2.44 2.26 -7.24
C ARG A 184 -1.33 1.52 -7.96
N GLU A 185 -1.35 1.52 -9.29
CA GLU A 185 -0.21 1.04 -10.10
C GLU A 185 0.99 2.00 -9.98
N ILE A 186 0.74 3.32 -9.98
CA ILE A 186 1.79 4.35 -9.93
C ILE A 186 1.53 5.28 -8.75
N ALA A 187 2.46 5.28 -7.80
CA ALA A 187 2.44 6.11 -6.60
C ALA A 187 3.86 6.31 -6.05
N LYS A 188 4.05 7.26 -5.12
CA LYS A 188 5.33 7.38 -4.40
C LYS A 188 5.47 6.32 -3.31
N ASP A 189 4.35 5.97 -2.70
CA ASP A 189 4.24 5.01 -1.61
C ASP A 189 3.10 4.02 -1.90
N ILE A 190 3.15 2.84 -1.28
CA ILE A 190 2.02 1.91 -1.32
C ILE A 190 0.78 2.65 -0.83
N THR A 191 -0.25 2.66 -1.67
CA THR A 191 -1.46 3.42 -1.47
C THR A 191 -2.65 2.51 -1.72
N CYS A 192 -3.29 2.11 -0.63
CA CYS A 192 -4.41 1.17 -0.64
C CYS A 192 -5.66 1.76 0.02
N VAL A 193 -6.84 1.28 -0.39
CA VAL A 193 -8.13 1.60 0.21
C VAL A 193 -9.05 0.37 0.13
N TYR A 194 -9.89 0.17 1.15
CA TYR A 194 -10.92 -0.88 1.12
C TYR A 194 -12.10 -0.46 0.24
N ASP A 195 -12.62 -1.42 -0.51
CA ASP A 195 -13.79 -1.29 -1.37
C ASP A 195 -14.83 -2.37 -1.03
N PRO A 196 -16.08 -2.00 -0.69
CA PRO A 196 -17.16 -2.95 -0.42
C PRO A 196 -17.69 -3.65 -1.69
N GLY A 197 -17.04 -3.47 -2.84
CA GLY A 197 -17.41 -4.06 -4.13
C GLY A 197 -18.25 -3.12 -4.99
N ILE A 198 -18.00 -1.81 -4.91
CA ILE A 198 -18.72 -0.79 -5.68
C ILE A 198 -17.85 -0.11 -6.74
N TYR A 199 -16.52 -0.26 -6.69
CA TYR A 199 -15.63 0.40 -7.64
C TYR A 199 -15.10 -0.53 -8.72
N VAL A 200 -14.82 0.06 -9.88
CA VAL A 200 -14.16 -0.56 -11.03
C VAL A 200 -13.14 0.39 -11.65
N ASN A 201 -12.22 -0.14 -12.43
CA ASN A 201 -11.32 0.66 -13.26
C ASN A 201 -11.15 0.04 -14.64
N LEU A 202 -10.68 0.85 -15.59
CA LEU A 202 -10.20 0.36 -16.88
C LEU A 202 -8.70 0.07 -16.85
N THR A 203 -7.90 0.96 -16.23
CA THR A 203 -6.43 0.83 -16.11
C THR A 203 -5.87 1.66 -14.96
N GLY A 204 -4.62 1.40 -14.55
CA GLY A 204 -3.88 2.18 -13.55
C GLY A 204 -4.19 1.90 -12.07
N LEU A 205 -5.11 0.99 -11.78
CA LEU A 205 -5.43 0.45 -10.46
C LEU A 205 -5.41 -1.07 -10.54
N TYR A 206 -5.06 -1.71 -9.43
CA TYR A 206 -5.16 -3.14 -9.20
C TYR A 206 -6.20 -3.40 -8.11
N PHE A 207 -6.83 -4.57 -8.16
CA PHE A 207 -7.72 -5.05 -7.12
C PHE A 207 -7.20 -6.35 -6.50
N LEU A 208 -7.12 -6.38 -5.18
CA LEU A 208 -6.77 -7.55 -4.39
C LEU A 208 -8.04 -8.14 -3.79
N ARG A 209 -8.39 -9.36 -4.20
CA ARG A 209 -9.59 -10.07 -3.77
C ARG A 209 -9.25 -11.47 -3.29
N VAL A 210 -9.80 -11.85 -2.15
CA VAL A 210 -9.64 -13.18 -1.53
C VAL A 210 -11.03 -13.71 -1.20
N PRO A 211 -11.53 -14.75 -1.90
CA PRO A 211 -12.91 -15.22 -1.71
C PRO A 211 -13.26 -15.63 -0.27
N SER A 212 -12.28 -16.15 0.48
CA SER A 212 -12.46 -16.65 1.85
C SER A 212 -12.37 -15.57 2.93
N PHE A 213 -11.95 -14.34 2.57
CA PHE A 213 -11.81 -13.26 3.54
C PHE A 213 -13.17 -12.69 3.94
N LYS A 214 -13.30 -12.40 5.23
CA LYS A 214 -14.34 -11.54 5.81
C LYS A 214 -13.87 -10.08 5.75
N THR A 215 -14.80 -9.15 5.98
CA THR A 215 -14.51 -7.71 5.98
C THR A 215 -13.35 -7.32 6.91
N ASN A 216 -13.27 -7.92 8.11
CA ASN A 216 -12.17 -7.63 9.04
C ASN A 216 -10.81 -8.10 8.51
N ASP A 217 -10.76 -9.21 7.77
CA ASP A 217 -9.52 -9.70 7.16
C ASP A 217 -9.01 -8.70 6.12
N TYR A 218 -9.92 -8.12 5.31
CA TYR A 218 -9.58 -7.05 4.39
C TYR A 218 -9.07 -5.79 5.08
N PHE A 219 -9.69 -5.36 6.19
CA PHE A 219 -9.20 -4.19 6.93
C PHE A 219 -7.86 -4.45 7.63
N CYS A 220 -7.62 -5.68 8.12
CA CYS A 220 -6.31 -6.05 8.65
C CYS A 220 -5.24 -6.01 7.54
N LEU A 221 -5.53 -6.60 6.38
CA LEU A 221 -4.63 -6.54 5.21
C LEU A 221 -4.40 -5.10 4.75
N LEU A 222 -5.44 -4.26 4.76
CA LEU A 222 -5.34 -2.85 4.43
C LEU A 222 -4.35 -2.13 5.35
N SER A 223 -4.43 -2.36 6.66
CA SER A 223 -3.52 -1.80 7.66
C SER A 223 -2.07 -2.23 7.43
N ILE A 224 -1.84 -3.51 7.13
CA ILE A 224 -0.51 -4.04 6.82
C ILE A 224 0.02 -3.41 5.53
N MET A 225 -0.77 -3.40 4.46
CA MET A 225 -0.35 -2.90 3.15
C MET A 225 -0.03 -1.39 3.16
N ASN A 226 -0.77 -0.60 3.94
CA ASN A 226 -0.53 0.83 4.09
C ASN A 226 0.53 1.15 5.17
N SER A 227 1.18 0.16 5.79
CA SER A 227 2.20 0.40 6.81
C SER A 227 3.54 0.84 6.24
N ASP A 228 4.32 1.55 7.04
CA ASP A 228 5.65 2.03 6.64
C ASP A 228 6.63 0.87 6.42
N ILE A 229 6.61 -0.16 7.26
CA ILE A 229 7.50 -1.34 7.11
C ILE A 229 7.31 -2.04 5.76
N ILE A 230 6.06 -2.23 5.29
CA ILE A 230 5.80 -2.87 3.99
C ILE A 230 6.18 -1.94 2.82
N ASN A 231 5.98 -0.63 2.98
CA ASN A 231 6.44 0.35 2.01
C ASN A 231 7.97 0.38 1.89
N SER A 232 8.71 0.38 3.01
CA SER A 232 10.17 0.34 3.05
C SER A 232 10.70 -0.96 2.43
N VAL A 233 10.10 -2.12 2.72
CA VAL A 233 10.47 -3.39 2.08
C VAL A 233 10.26 -3.35 0.57
N PHE A 234 9.12 -2.81 0.10
CA PHE A 234 8.87 -2.70 -1.34
C PHE A 234 9.91 -1.78 -2.00
N LYS A 235 10.21 -0.63 -1.40
CA LYS A 235 11.21 0.31 -1.90
C LYS A 235 12.62 -0.29 -1.90
N ALA A 236 12.97 -1.07 -0.88
CA ALA A 236 14.27 -1.71 -0.80
C ALA A 236 14.48 -2.75 -1.92
N LEU A 237 13.44 -3.50 -2.25
CA LEU A 237 13.47 -4.52 -3.31
C LEU A 237 13.34 -3.92 -4.72
N TYR A 238 12.45 -2.94 -4.90
CA TYR A 238 11.97 -2.52 -6.22
C TYR A 238 12.16 -1.02 -6.49
N GLY A 239 12.85 -0.28 -5.62
CA GLY A 239 13.09 1.16 -5.73
C GLY A 239 13.89 1.58 -6.97
N THR A 240 14.64 0.65 -7.56
CA THR A 240 15.37 0.87 -8.82
C THR A 240 14.44 0.98 -10.02
N LEU A 241 13.19 0.49 -9.91
CA LEU A 241 12.14 0.62 -10.92
C LEU A 241 11.38 1.96 -10.82
N HIS A 242 12.04 2.99 -10.29
CA HIS A 242 11.44 4.31 -10.15
C HIS A 242 11.19 4.95 -11.51
N MET A 243 10.14 5.75 -11.58
CA MET A 243 9.80 6.61 -12.70
C MET A 243 10.21 8.05 -12.35
N SER A 244 10.12 8.94 -13.34
CA SER A 244 10.35 10.38 -13.13
C SER A 244 9.53 10.92 -11.95
N GLY A 245 10.12 11.80 -11.15
CA GLY A 245 9.49 12.41 -9.98
C GLY A 245 9.41 11.53 -8.72
N GLY A 246 10.16 10.42 -8.68
CA GLY A 246 10.23 9.51 -7.52
C GLY A 246 9.02 8.59 -7.38
N TYR A 247 8.23 8.44 -8.44
CA TYR A 247 7.13 7.48 -8.48
C TYR A 247 7.67 6.06 -8.65
N LEU A 248 6.95 5.07 -8.14
CA LEU A 248 7.23 3.64 -8.31
C LEU A 248 6.05 2.96 -8.98
N ARG A 249 6.36 1.88 -9.73
CA ARG A 249 5.35 0.99 -10.28
C ARG A 249 5.09 -0.17 -9.32
N TYR A 250 3.95 -0.14 -8.66
CA TYR A 250 3.44 -1.22 -7.80
C TYR A 250 2.72 -2.26 -8.66
N ASN A 251 3.48 -3.15 -9.29
CA ASN A 251 2.93 -4.24 -10.09
C ASN A 251 2.38 -5.36 -9.17
N GLY A 252 1.22 -5.92 -9.52
CA GLY A 252 0.64 -7.08 -8.85
C GLY A 252 1.59 -8.27 -8.67
N SER A 253 2.48 -8.52 -9.63
CA SER A 253 3.48 -9.59 -9.54
C SER A 253 4.53 -9.37 -8.44
N PHE A 254 4.76 -8.12 -8.04
CA PHE A 254 5.67 -7.75 -6.95
C PHE A 254 4.91 -7.72 -5.62
N ILE A 255 3.71 -7.14 -5.61
CA ILE A 255 2.86 -7.07 -4.41
C ILE A 255 2.59 -8.46 -3.82
N LYS A 256 2.27 -9.45 -4.67
CA LYS A 256 2.01 -10.83 -4.21
C LYS A 256 3.22 -11.54 -3.58
N LYS A 257 4.42 -10.97 -3.73
CA LYS A 257 5.68 -11.52 -3.21
C LYS A 257 6.11 -10.89 -1.89
N LEU A 258 5.47 -9.80 -1.45
CA LEU A 258 5.77 -9.15 -0.17
C LEU A 258 5.61 -10.14 0.99
N PRO A 259 6.45 -10.04 2.04
CA PRO A 259 6.32 -10.88 3.22
C PRO A 259 4.98 -10.60 3.90
N MET A 260 4.34 -11.63 4.45
CA MET A 260 3.02 -11.52 5.07
C MET A 260 2.95 -12.37 6.35
N PRO A 261 2.35 -11.89 7.45
CA PRO A 261 2.09 -12.70 8.64
C PRO A 261 1.03 -13.76 8.35
N ASP A 262 1.18 -14.91 9.00
CA ASP A 262 0.19 -16.00 8.95
C ASP A 262 -1.07 -15.69 9.77
N VAL A 263 -1.05 -14.62 10.57
CA VAL A 263 -2.14 -14.22 11.46
C VAL A 263 -2.62 -12.82 11.10
N PHE A 264 -3.93 -12.59 11.20
CA PHE A 264 -4.59 -11.32 10.87
C PHE A 264 -5.27 -10.77 12.14
N PRO A 265 -4.54 -10.03 12.98
CA PRO A 265 -5.07 -9.52 14.24
C PRO A 265 -6.26 -8.59 14.04
N ILE A 266 -7.32 -8.82 14.80
CA ILE A 266 -8.55 -8.02 14.76
C ILE A 266 -8.32 -6.55 15.14
N SER A 267 -7.32 -6.27 15.97
CA SER A 267 -6.89 -4.91 16.34
C SER A 267 -6.47 -4.09 15.11
N LEU A 268 -5.70 -4.69 14.19
CA LEU A 268 -5.31 -4.06 12.93
C LEU A 268 -6.52 -3.85 12.00
N ALA A 269 -7.53 -4.71 12.06
CA ALA A 269 -8.77 -4.49 11.32
C ALA A 269 -9.52 -3.25 11.83
N TYR A 270 -9.64 -3.08 13.16
CA TYR A 270 -10.31 -1.91 13.74
C TYR A 270 -9.56 -0.62 13.41
N LEU A 271 -8.22 -0.64 13.51
CA LEU A 271 -7.39 0.48 13.07
C LEU A 271 -7.52 0.80 11.58
N GLY A 272 -7.62 -0.21 10.72
CA GLY A 272 -7.84 -0.03 9.29
C GLY A 272 -9.15 0.70 9.00
N LYS A 273 -10.21 0.37 9.75
CA LYS A 273 -11.49 1.06 9.67
C LYS A 273 -11.38 2.51 10.18
N ILE A 274 -10.79 2.72 11.36
CA ILE A 274 -10.61 4.06 11.94
C ILE A 274 -9.81 4.95 10.98
N ASN A 275 -8.69 4.46 10.46
CA ASN A 275 -7.87 5.21 9.50
C ASN A 275 -8.62 5.52 8.20
N GLN A 276 -9.42 4.60 7.67
CA GLN A 276 -10.25 4.86 6.49
C GLN A 276 -11.36 5.86 6.75
N PHE A 277 -12.04 5.76 7.89
CA PHE A 277 -13.03 6.74 8.32
C PHE A 277 -12.43 8.14 8.46
N LEU A 278 -11.34 8.28 9.24
CA LEU A 278 -10.71 9.57 9.51
C LEU A 278 -10.04 10.17 8.25
N SER A 279 -9.38 9.35 7.42
CA SER A 279 -8.75 9.83 6.18
C SER A 279 -9.80 10.34 5.18
N GLN A 280 -10.91 9.62 5.03
CA GLN A 280 -12.00 10.07 4.17
C GLN A 280 -12.67 11.31 4.75
N LEU A 281 -12.98 11.37 6.06
CA LEU A 281 -13.57 12.56 6.69
C LEU A 281 -12.66 13.79 6.55
N ARG A 282 -11.36 13.64 6.81
CA ARG A 282 -10.37 14.71 6.60
C ARG A 282 -10.41 15.22 5.16
N PHE A 283 -10.45 14.30 4.19
CA PHE A 283 -10.57 14.67 2.79
C PHE A 283 -11.85 15.47 2.52
N GLU A 284 -13.00 15.03 3.04
CA GLU A 284 -14.28 15.74 2.87
C GLU A 284 -14.24 17.15 3.48
N LEU A 285 -13.69 17.30 4.70
CA LEU A 285 -13.59 18.59 5.40
C LEU A 285 -12.65 19.59 4.69
N LEU A 286 -11.56 19.10 4.09
CA LEU A 286 -10.66 19.95 3.27
C LEU A 286 -11.35 20.48 2.02
N GLN A 287 -12.37 19.78 1.53
CA GLN A 287 -13.09 20.15 0.33
C GLN A 287 -14.27 21.06 0.62
N GLU A 288 -14.99 20.78 1.70
CA GLU A 288 -16.15 21.52 2.18
C GLU A 288 -16.07 21.55 3.71
N PRO A 289 -15.57 22.65 4.29
CA PRO A 289 -15.47 22.82 5.74
C PRO A 289 -16.82 22.64 6.44
N ASN A 290 -16.78 22.13 7.68
CA ASN A 290 -17.97 21.95 8.51
C ASN A 290 -17.70 22.55 9.89
N ASP A 291 -18.56 23.47 10.33
CA ASP A 291 -18.39 24.18 11.60
C ASP A 291 -18.56 23.26 12.83
N GLU A 292 -19.30 22.15 12.70
CA GLU A 292 -19.51 21.18 13.79
C GLU A 292 -18.30 20.26 14.02
N ILE A 293 -17.45 20.03 13.01
CA ILE A 293 -16.33 19.09 13.06
C ILE A 293 -15.02 19.81 12.74
N LYS A 294 -14.19 20.01 13.77
CA LYS A 294 -12.91 20.71 13.63
C LYS A 294 -11.87 19.85 12.92
N LEU A 295 -11.39 20.32 11.76
CA LEU A 295 -10.36 19.65 10.97
C LEU A 295 -9.11 19.29 11.80
N LEU A 296 -8.66 20.22 12.66
CA LEU A 296 -7.47 20.02 13.50
C LEU A 296 -7.62 18.83 14.47
N GLU A 297 -8.82 18.61 15.00
CA GLU A 297 -9.09 17.45 15.86
C GLU A 297 -9.02 16.14 15.06
N ILE A 298 -9.58 16.13 13.85
CA ILE A 298 -9.48 14.97 12.94
C ILE A 298 -8.02 14.68 12.56
N GLU A 299 -7.21 15.71 12.29
CA GLU A 299 -5.78 15.52 11.99
C GLU A 299 -5.01 14.97 13.18
N LYS A 300 -5.30 15.43 14.40
CA LYS A 300 -4.70 14.89 15.64
C LYS A 300 -5.02 13.40 15.79
N LEU A 301 -6.31 13.02 15.67
CA LEU A 301 -6.73 11.62 15.76
C LEU A 301 -6.08 10.77 14.65
N LEU A 302 -6.10 11.26 13.42
CA LEU A 302 -5.56 10.53 12.27
C LEU A 302 -4.07 10.27 12.44
N ASN A 303 -3.29 11.27 12.87
CA ASN A 303 -1.86 11.11 13.12
C ASN A 303 -1.60 10.06 14.21
N PHE A 304 -2.35 10.11 15.32
CA PHE A 304 -2.22 9.13 16.39
C PHE A 304 -2.51 7.71 15.90
N TYR A 305 -3.65 7.48 15.24
CA TYR A 305 -4.04 6.14 14.81
C TYR A 305 -3.18 5.59 13.67
N GLN A 306 -2.65 6.45 12.79
CA GLN A 306 -1.66 6.04 11.79
C GLN A 306 -0.34 5.60 12.45
N ASN A 307 0.16 6.38 13.42
CA ASN A 307 1.36 6.01 14.17
C ASN A 307 1.16 4.70 14.93
N LEU A 308 0.04 4.55 15.63
CA LEU A 308 -0.32 3.32 16.34
C LEU A 308 -0.41 2.11 15.39
N THR A 309 -1.00 2.29 14.20
CA THR A 309 -1.06 1.24 13.18
C THR A 309 0.33 0.82 12.74
N ASN A 310 1.20 1.77 12.44
CA ASN A 310 2.59 1.49 12.05
C ASN A 310 3.34 0.75 13.17
N SER A 311 3.21 1.19 14.43
CA SER A 311 3.84 0.53 15.57
C SER A 311 3.34 -0.89 15.79
N LEU A 312 2.03 -1.14 15.66
CA LEU A 312 1.47 -2.49 15.81
C LEU A 312 1.82 -3.41 14.66
N VAL A 313 1.88 -2.91 13.42
CA VAL A 313 2.35 -3.72 12.29
C VAL A 313 3.84 -4.03 12.45
N ALA A 314 4.67 -3.06 12.85
CA ALA A 314 6.07 -3.30 13.17
C ALA A 314 6.23 -4.31 14.30
N GLN A 315 5.42 -4.22 15.36
CA GLN A 315 5.40 -5.20 16.45
C GLN A 315 5.01 -6.60 15.98
N LEU A 316 4.03 -6.71 15.08
CA LEU A 316 3.60 -7.99 14.49
C LEU A 316 4.74 -8.69 13.73
N TYR A 317 5.56 -7.92 13.00
CA TYR A 317 6.68 -8.46 12.24
C TYR A 317 7.95 -8.69 13.07
N LEU A 318 8.29 -7.74 13.94
CA LEU A 318 9.62 -7.64 14.56
C LEU A 318 9.64 -8.08 16.03
N GLN A 319 8.46 -8.19 16.66
CA GLN A 319 8.29 -8.67 18.03
C GLN A 319 9.24 -8.00 19.05
N PHE A 320 9.36 -6.67 18.99
CA PHE A 320 10.25 -5.93 19.86
C PHE A 320 10.01 -6.24 21.35
N ARG A 321 11.11 -6.41 22.09
CA ARG A 321 11.09 -6.48 23.56
C ARG A 321 11.70 -5.20 24.13
N PRO A 322 11.13 -4.61 25.21
CA PRO A 322 10.02 -5.09 26.04
C PRO A 322 8.66 -4.40 25.72
N TYR A 323 8.16 -4.46 24.48
CA TYR A 323 6.97 -3.69 24.06
C TYR A 323 5.65 -4.37 24.46
N ASN A 324 5.46 -4.53 25.77
CA ASN A 324 4.35 -5.29 26.34
C ASN A 324 2.97 -4.65 26.09
N GLU A 325 2.88 -3.32 26.01
CA GLU A 325 1.60 -2.64 25.81
C GLU A 325 1.15 -2.74 24.34
N LEU A 326 2.06 -2.57 23.39
CA LEU A 326 1.79 -2.86 21.98
C LEU A 326 1.39 -4.33 21.77
N ASN A 327 2.10 -5.28 22.42
CA ASN A 327 1.75 -6.70 22.34
C ASN A 327 0.37 -7.00 22.93
N LYS A 328 0.01 -6.41 24.08
CA LYS A 328 -1.33 -6.56 24.67
C LYS A 328 -2.39 -6.05 23.70
N LEU A 329 -2.19 -4.87 23.12
CA LEU A 329 -3.15 -4.25 22.23
C LEU A 329 -3.28 -4.97 20.89
N LEU A 330 -2.17 -5.50 20.36
CA LEU A 330 -2.16 -6.33 19.15
C LEU A 330 -3.06 -7.56 19.32
N ASN A 331 -2.98 -8.21 20.50
CA ASN A 331 -3.70 -9.45 20.79
C ASN A 331 -5.09 -9.23 21.42
N SER A 332 -5.38 -8.04 21.93
CA SER A 332 -6.65 -7.72 22.59
C SER A 332 -7.13 -6.32 22.18
N PRO A 333 -8.10 -6.20 21.25
CA PRO A 333 -8.55 -4.93 20.69
C PRO A 333 -9.54 -4.17 21.60
N ASN A 334 -9.73 -4.58 22.87
CA ASN A 334 -10.84 -4.11 23.73
C ASN A 334 -10.90 -2.57 23.88
N SER A 335 -9.78 -1.89 23.65
CA SER A 335 -9.69 -0.42 23.72
C SER A 335 -10.00 0.28 22.40
N MET A 336 -10.27 -0.43 21.30
CA MET A 336 -10.49 0.12 19.96
C MET A 336 -11.93 -0.12 19.48
N PRO A 337 -12.61 0.90 18.92
CA PRO A 337 -13.98 0.74 18.46
C PRO A 337 -14.04 0.00 17.11
N ASN A 338 -15.01 -0.90 17.01
CA ASN A 338 -15.35 -1.56 15.74
C ASN A 338 -16.41 -0.75 14.99
N ILE A 339 -15.99 0.30 14.30
CA ILE A 339 -16.90 1.13 13.51
C ILE A 339 -17.30 0.45 12.20
N LYS A 340 -18.47 0.79 11.65
CA LYS A 340 -18.88 0.40 10.29
C LYS A 340 -18.43 1.45 9.29
N ILE A 341 -17.93 1.03 8.12
CA ILE A 341 -17.51 1.94 7.05
C ILE A 341 -18.63 2.18 6.05
N LYS A 342 -18.98 3.47 5.88
CA LYS A 342 -19.94 4.00 4.90
C LYS A 342 -19.36 5.25 4.23
N ASN A 343 -20.08 5.81 3.26
CA ASN A 343 -19.74 7.06 2.60
C ASN A 343 -20.30 8.27 3.35
N PHE A 344 -19.64 9.43 3.24
CA PHE A 344 -20.08 10.66 3.92
C PHE A 344 -21.14 11.43 3.14
N LYS A 345 -21.21 11.24 1.82
CA LYS A 345 -22.15 11.94 0.92
C LYS A 345 -22.81 10.96 -0.04
N CYS A 346 -24.10 11.16 -0.30
CA CYS A 346 -24.82 10.47 -1.36
C CYS A 346 -24.35 11.01 -2.72
N ARG A 347 -23.47 10.26 -3.39
CA ARG A 347 -22.93 10.63 -4.71
C ARG A 347 -23.48 9.74 -5.83
N PHE A 348 -23.79 8.50 -5.48
CA PHE A 348 -24.25 7.49 -6.40
C PHE A 348 -25.43 6.75 -5.77
N ASP A 349 -26.43 6.44 -6.59
CA ASP A 349 -27.58 5.63 -6.20
C ASP A 349 -27.26 4.16 -6.52
N LEU A 350 -26.55 3.47 -5.62
CA LEU A 350 -26.32 2.02 -5.72
C LEU A 350 -26.70 1.36 -4.40
N PRO A 351 -27.28 0.14 -4.42
CA PRO A 351 -27.69 -0.54 -3.19
C PRO A 351 -26.57 -0.72 -2.15
N LYS A 352 -25.33 -0.90 -2.61
CA LYS A 352 -24.14 -1.05 -1.75
C LYS A 352 -23.49 0.29 -1.38
N TYR A 353 -23.92 1.41 -1.95
CA TYR A 353 -23.41 2.74 -1.64
C TYR A 353 -24.12 3.28 -0.41
N LEU A 354 -23.74 2.74 0.76
CA LEU A 354 -24.31 3.16 2.04
C LEU A 354 -23.71 4.49 2.48
N ILE A 355 -24.54 5.35 3.08
CA ILE A 355 -24.12 6.65 3.64
C ILE A 355 -24.28 6.67 5.17
N TYR A 356 -23.46 7.46 5.85
CA TYR A 356 -23.68 7.74 7.27
C TYR A 356 -24.91 8.63 7.48
N LEU A 357 -25.73 8.25 8.44
CA LEU A 357 -26.68 9.18 9.04
C LEU A 357 -25.92 10.15 9.97
N LYS A 358 -26.46 11.36 10.20
CA LYS A 358 -25.82 12.36 11.08
C LYS A 358 -25.52 11.80 12.47
N GLY A 359 -26.44 11.00 13.03
CA GLY A 359 -26.26 10.33 14.32
C GLY A 359 -25.12 9.31 14.32
N GLU A 360 -25.02 8.48 13.27
CA GLU A 360 -23.96 7.47 13.13
C GLU A 360 -22.56 8.10 12.99
N LEU A 361 -22.47 9.22 12.26
CA LEU A 361 -21.22 9.97 12.11
C LEU A 361 -20.71 10.46 13.46
N LYS A 362 -21.60 11.10 14.24
CA LYS A 362 -21.28 11.61 15.59
C LYS A 362 -20.93 10.47 16.54
N GLU A 363 -21.67 9.37 16.49
CA GLU A 363 -21.41 8.19 17.32
C GLU A 363 -20.03 7.60 17.03
N ASN A 364 -19.68 7.39 15.76
CA ASN A 364 -18.36 6.89 15.37
C ASN A 364 -17.24 7.82 15.87
N LEU A 365 -17.39 9.14 15.72
CA LEU A 365 -16.40 10.10 16.22
C LEU A 365 -16.26 10.05 17.75
N ASN A 366 -17.38 9.95 18.47
CA ASN A 366 -17.36 9.82 19.93
C ASN A 366 -16.65 8.54 20.38
N GLN A 367 -16.94 7.41 19.74
CA GLN A 367 -16.27 6.14 20.02
C GLN A 367 -14.76 6.21 19.75
N ILE A 368 -14.35 6.83 18.63
CA ILE A 368 -12.94 7.04 18.27
C ILE A 368 -12.25 7.97 19.29
N ASN A 369 -12.91 9.05 19.70
CA ASN A 369 -12.38 9.99 20.69
C ASN A 369 -12.21 9.34 22.07
N ASN A 370 -13.20 8.58 22.52
CA ASN A 370 -13.12 7.86 23.79
C ASN A 370 -11.96 6.86 23.80
N SER A 371 -11.82 6.07 22.73
CA SER A 371 -10.68 5.18 22.53
C SER A 371 -9.35 5.94 22.47
N PHE A 372 -9.32 7.08 21.79
CA PHE A 372 -8.13 7.94 21.72
C PHE A 372 -7.69 8.38 23.11
N ASN A 373 -8.61 8.89 23.94
CA ASN A 373 -8.29 9.33 25.30
C ASN A 373 -7.73 8.17 26.15
N ILE A 374 -8.41 7.00 26.13
CA ILE A 374 -7.95 5.82 26.87
C ILE A 374 -6.53 5.39 26.45
N LEU A 375 -6.26 5.35 25.14
CA LEU A 375 -4.98 4.90 24.62
C LEU A 375 -3.88 5.95 24.80
N TYR A 376 -4.21 7.23 24.65
CA TYR A 376 -3.28 8.35 24.76
C TYR A 376 -2.87 8.62 26.21
N ASP A 377 -3.74 8.37 27.19
CA ASP A 377 -3.45 8.50 28.61
C ASP A 377 -2.52 7.37 29.12
N ASN A 378 -2.36 6.28 28.37
CA ASN A 378 -1.37 5.25 28.65
C ASN A 378 0.03 5.69 28.21
N SER A 379 0.74 6.37 29.11
CA SER A 379 2.08 6.92 28.86
C SER A 379 3.10 5.88 28.36
N LYS A 380 3.03 4.64 28.85
CA LYS A 380 3.90 3.53 28.39
C LYS A 380 3.61 3.14 26.95
N LEU A 381 2.33 3.06 26.57
CA LEU A 381 1.95 2.80 25.18
C LEU A 381 2.41 3.94 24.26
N VAL A 382 2.18 5.20 24.65
CA VAL A 382 2.60 6.36 23.86
C VAL A 382 4.13 6.41 23.68
N ASP A 383 4.90 6.12 24.74
CA ASP A 383 6.36 5.98 24.65
C ASP A 383 6.77 4.86 23.69
N GLN A 384 6.10 3.70 23.73
CA GLN A 384 6.36 2.59 22.80
C GLN A 384 6.01 2.95 21.35
N ILE A 385 4.90 3.66 21.11
CA ILE A 385 4.54 4.17 19.78
C ILE A 385 5.65 5.09 19.26
N ASN A 386 6.05 6.07 20.05
CA ASN A 386 7.07 7.06 19.68
C ASN A 386 8.44 6.41 19.42
N LYS A 387 8.87 5.45 20.25
CA LYS A 387 10.10 4.67 20.02
C LYS A 387 10.01 3.79 18.78
N GLY A 388 8.84 3.19 18.53
CA GLY A 388 8.57 2.45 17.29
C GLY A 388 8.75 3.30 16.03
N LEU A 389 8.45 4.61 16.10
CA LEU A 389 8.67 5.54 14.99
C LEU A 389 10.15 5.89 14.74
N VAL A 390 11.04 5.67 15.72
CA VAL A 390 12.49 5.88 15.54
C VAL A 390 13.09 4.82 14.62
N TYR A 391 12.51 3.62 14.58
CA TYR A 391 12.86 2.58 13.60
C TYR A 391 12.25 2.86 12.22
N LYS A 392 12.18 4.11 11.77
CA LYS A 392 11.88 4.42 10.37
C LYS A 392 13.02 3.88 9.52
N PHE A 393 12.78 2.68 8.99
CA PHE A 393 13.61 1.96 8.03
C PHE A 393 13.61 2.71 6.70
#